data_AF-A0A0T6LM84-F1
#
_entry.id   AF-A0A0T6LM84-F1
#
_cell.length_a   1.000
_cell.length_b   1.000
_cell.length_c   1.000
_cell.angle_alpha   90.00
_cell.angle_beta   90.00
_cell.angle_gamma   90.00
#
_symmetry.space_group_name_H-M   'P 1'
#
loop_
_entity.id
_entity.type
_entity.pdbx_description
1 polymer ?
#
loop_
_entity_poly.entity_id
_entity_poly.type
_entity_poly.pdbx_seq_one_letter_code
_entity_poly.pdbx_strand_id
1 'polypeptide(L)'
;MCGRYVASRGPEELGTLFDVAFRAPEETLEPDWNVAPTKNVWAVLERPLKAPGATSDPVRQLRVLRWGLVPSWAKGPESAAKMINARAETVHEKPSFRRAFATRRCLVPADGYYEWHTEPDEFAHEQRGARKRARKQPYFITPADGSVMAMAAIYEFWRDRTLPDDHPRAWWSTCAVLTVEAETEPFAGAEPAPGEGTGAVPGPRDPDHQDADHGDTPRAGAAPGAPRSLADIHPRMPLTIPQDRWAEWLDPANDDPEALRELLVPPPPGLMRAYPVSTEVSQVRNNTPELIEPLAQRTVETLF
;
A
#
# COMPACT_ATOMS: atom_id res chain seq x y z
N MET A 1 -7.86 3.09 -5.62
CA MET A 1 -7.00 4.23 -5.27
C MET A 1 -6.83 4.00 -3.80
N CYS A 2 -5.65 3.57 -3.35
CA CYS A 2 -5.45 3.11 -1.98
C CYS A 2 -5.88 4.20 -1.00
N GLY A 3 -6.96 3.94 -0.26
CA GLY A 3 -7.56 4.90 0.67
C GLY A 3 -7.71 4.34 2.08
N ARG A 4 -7.13 3.16 2.33
CA ARG A 4 -7.16 2.50 3.62
C ARG A 4 -6.02 1.50 3.75
N TYR A 5 -5.32 1.49 4.88
CA TYR A 5 -4.28 0.50 5.11
C TYR A 5 -4.09 0.17 6.58
N VAL A 6 -3.18 -0.77 6.86
CA VAL A 6 -2.88 -1.29 8.20
C VAL A 6 -1.44 -0.89 8.55
N ALA A 7 -1.28 -0.28 9.73
CA ALA A 7 0.00 0.12 10.31
C ALA A 7 0.01 -0.31 11.78
N SER A 8 0.28 -1.59 12.01
CA SER A 8 0.27 -2.21 13.33
C SER A 8 1.66 -2.27 14.00
N ARG A 9 2.73 -2.13 13.21
CA ARG A 9 4.12 -2.19 13.68
C ARG A 9 4.50 -0.99 14.52
N GLY A 10 5.18 -1.27 15.64
CA GLY A 10 5.68 -0.26 16.56
C GLY A 10 6.97 0.43 16.10
N PRO A 11 7.32 1.57 16.69
CA PRO A 11 8.49 2.36 16.27
C PRO A 11 9.83 1.64 16.46
N GLU A 12 9.97 0.73 17.43
CA GLU A 12 11.21 -0.03 17.65
C GLU A 12 11.45 -1.07 16.54
N GLU A 13 10.38 -1.79 16.14
CA GLU A 13 10.43 -2.73 15.02
C GLU A 13 10.73 -1.99 13.72
N LEU A 14 10.01 -0.89 13.45
CA LEU A 14 10.26 -0.05 12.28
C LEU A 14 11.67 0.54 12.30
N GLY A 15 12.16 0.93 13.47
CA GLY A 15 13.51 1.47 13.63
C GLY A 15 14.59 0.47 13.24
N THR A 16 14.42 -0.78 13.65
CA THR A 16 15.32 -1.88 13.28
C THR A 16 15.18 -2.22 11.79
N LEU A 17 13.96 -2.38 11.30
CA LEU A 17 13.68 -2.83 9.93
C LEU A 17 14.19 -1.86 8.87
N PHE A 18 14.07 -0.56 9.12
CA PHE A 18 14.46 0.48 8.19
C PHE A 18 15.84 1.09 8.51
N ASP A 19 16.63 0.57 9.45
CA ASP A 19 17.91 1.17 9.88
C ASP A 19 17.79 2.66 10.28
N VAL A 20 16.79 2.98 11.10
CA VAL A 20 16.54 4.36 11.53
C VAL A 20 17.60 4.80 12.54
N ALA A 21 18.29 5.89 12.20
CA ALA A 21 19.29 6.50 13.07
C ALA A 21 18.70 7.52 14.06
N PHE A 22 17.53 8.10 13.73
CA PHE A 22 16.89 9.10 14.58
C PHE A 22 15.37 8.96 14.63
N ARG A 23 14.82 9.06 15.83
CA ARG A 23 13.39 9.17 16.08
C ARG A 23 13.17 10.22 17.16
N ALA A 24 12.19 11.10 16.96
CA ALA A 24 11.74 12.03 17.97
C ALA A 24 10.96 11.28 19.09
N PRO A 25 11.41 11.28 20.35
CA PRO A 25 10.76 10.51 21.42
C PRO A 25 9.29 10.91 21.68
N GLU A 26 8.95 12.18 21.44
CA GLU A 26 7.61 12.73 21.59
C GLU A 26 6.64 12.29 20.48
N GLU A 27 7.14 11.77 19.38
CA GLU A 27 6.34 11.23 18.30
C GLU A 27 5.97 9.77 18.64
N THR A 28 4.67 9.54 18.87
CA THR A 28 4.08 8.23 19.15
C THR A 28 2.83 8.00 18.30
N LEU A 29 2.62 6.75 17.90
CA LEU A 29 1.40 6.30 17.23
C LEU A 29 1.03 4.92 17.79
N GLU A 30 -0.26 4.72 18.02
CA GLU A 30 -0.82 3.41 18.34
C GLU A 30 -0.95 2.56 17.07
N PRO A 31 -0.91 1.22 17.19
CA PRO A 31 -1.30 0.32 16.11
C PRO A 31 -2.68 0.68 15.53
N ASP A 32 -2.78 0.71 14.20
CA ASP A 32 -4.01 1.06 13.49
C ASP A 32 -4.26 0.08 12.35
N TRP A 33 -5.29 -0.75 12.50
CA TRP A 33 -5.77 -1.71 11.52
C TRP A 33 -6.72 -1.11 10.49
N ASN A 34 -7.00 0.19 10.57
CA ASN A 34 -7.92 0.88 9.66
C ASN A 34 -7.49 2.34 9.45
N VAL A 35 -6.24 2.53 9.03
CA VAL A 35 -5.69 3.86 8.74
C VAL A 35 -6.50 4.48 7.62
N ALA A 36 -7.05 5.67 7.88
CA ALA A 36 -7.85 6.44 6.94
C ALA A 36 -7.15 7.76 6.59
N PRO A 37 -7.52 8.39 5.46
CA PRO A 37 -7.09 9.73 5.11
C PRO A 37 -7.11 10.69 6.29
N THR A 38 -6.11 11.54 6.34
CA THR A 38 -5.90 12.61 7.33
C THR A 38 -5.50 12.14 8.73
N LYS A 39 -5.41 10.83 8.99
CA LYS A 39 -4.71 10.33 10.18
C LYS A 39 -3.21 10.64 10.12
N ASN A 40 -2.58 10.63 11.29
CA ASN A 40 -1.13 10.67 11.41
C ASN A 40 -0.57 9.27 11.19
N VAL A 41 0.57 9.17 10.50
CA VAL A 41 1.16 7.93 10.01
C VAL A 41 2.68 7.97 10.17
N TRP A 42 3.29 6.80 10.35
CA TRP A 42 4.74 6.68 10.29
C TRP A 42 5.25 6.91 8.87
N ALA A 43 6.38 7.62 8.77
CA ALA A 43 7.11 7.80 7.53
C ALA A 43 8.62 7.72 7.80
N VAL A 44 9.31 6.97 6.95
CA VAL A 44 10.78 6.87 6.96
C VAL A 44 11.32 7.82 5.90
N LEU A 45 12.24 8.70 6.29
CA LEU A 45 12.81 9.71 5.39
C LEU A 45 14.27 9.98 5.74
N GLU A 46 15.07 10.45 4.78
CA GLU A 46 16.45 10.86 5.01
C GLU A 46 16.59 12.38 4.91
N ARG A 47 17.08 12.99 5.99
CA ARG A 47 17.29 14.45 6.08
C ARG A 47 18.35 14.78 7.12
N PRO A 48 19.02 15.94 6.99
CA PRO A 48 19.84 16.48 8.06
C PRO A 48 19.00 16.79 9.31
N LEU A 49 19.58 16.58 10.49
CA LEU A 49 18.94 16.95 11.75
C LEU A 49 19.01 18.46 11.97
N LYS A 50 17.90 19.06 12.38
CA LYS A 50 17.85 20.47 12.80
C LYS A 50 18.05 20.58 14.32
N ALA A 51 19.20 20.14 14.80
CA ALA A 51 19.58 20.25 16.21
C ALA A 51 20.89 21.03 16.34
N PRO A 52 21.08 21.82 17.43
CA PRO A 52 22.36 22.49 17.69
C PRO A 52 23.51 21.48 17.70
N GLY A 53 24.54 21.71 16.88
CA GLY A 53 25.71 20.84 16.79
C GLY A 53 25.55 19.58 15.94
N ALA A 54 24.38 19.36 15.31
CA ALA A 54 24.23 18.29 14.32
C ALA A 54 25.03 18.59 13.04
N THR A 55 25.55 17.54 12.39
CA THR A 55 26.17 17.69 11.08
C THR A 55 25.11 17.98 10.01
N SER A 56 25.56 18.48 8.85
CA SER A 56 24.69 18.65 7.68
C SER A 56 24.39 17.34 6.96
N ASP A 57 24.98 16.22 7.40
CA ASP A 57 24.81 14.93 6.73
C ASP A 57 23.39 14.41 6.97
N PRO A 58 22.72 13.91 5.93
CA PRO A 58 21.41 13.32 6.10
C PRO A 58 21.50 12.03 6.92
N VAL A 59 20.54 11.86 7.82
CA VAL A 59 20.35 10.60 8.55
C VAL A 59 18.95 10.10 8.29
N ARG A 60 18.77 8.78 8.36
CA ARG A 60 17.46 8.15 8.26
C ARG A 60 16.67 8.36 9.54
N GLN A 61 15.45 8.86 9.38
CA GLN A 61 14.56 9.26 10.46
C GLN A 61 13.23 8.54 10.35
N LEU A 62 12.67 8.14 11.49
CA LEU A 62 11.27 7.76 11.62
C LEU A 62 10.49 8.97 12.12
N ARG A 63 9.53 9.44 11.33
CA ARG A 63 8.75 10.65 11.59
C ARG A 63 7.25 10.40 11.52
N VAL A 64 6.47 11.20 12.24
CA VAL A 64 5.01 11.23 12.11
C VAL A 64 4.59 12.31 11.11
N LEU A 65 3.87 11.90 10.08
CA LEU A 65 3.30 12.78 9.06
C LEU A 65 1.78 12.63 9.00
N ARG A 66 1.07 13.66 8.53
CA ARG A 66 -0.37 13.55 8.24
C ARG A 66 -0.59 13.03 6.82
N TRP A 67 -1.34 11.95 6.66
CA TRP A 67 -1.66 11.40 5.34
C TRP A 67 -2.71 12.25 4.62
N GLY A 68 -2.33 12.93 3.55
CA GLY A 68 -3.14 13.95 2.87
C GLY A 68 -2.31 15.20 2.69
N LEU A 69 -1.64 15.31 1.55
CA LEU A 69 -0.64 16.33 1.28
C LEU A 69 -1.27 17.72 1.18
N VAL A 70 -0.66 18.69 1.86
CA VAL A 70 -0.98 20.11 1.73
C VAL A 70 0.19 20.78 1.00
N PRO A 71 0.00 21.25 -0.25
CA PRO A 71 1.07 21.95 -0.97
C PRO A 71 1.54 23.17 -0.20
N SER A 72 2.83 23.47 -0.24
CA SER A 72 3.43 24.56 0.56
C SER A 72 2.83 25.95 0.29
N TRP A 73 2.19 26.14 -0.87
CA TRP A 73 1.54 27.38 -1.32
C TRP A 73 0.03 27.43 -1.04
N ALA A 74 -0.56 26.35 -0.52
CA ALA A 74 -1.98 26.29 -0.22
C ALA A 74 -2.36 27.35 0.82
N LYS A 75 -3.56 27.94 0.67
CA LYS A 75 -4.09 28.94 1.60
C LYS A 75 -4.63 28.33 2.90
N GLY A 76 -4.92 27.03 2.88
CA GLY A 76 -5.48 26.27 3.99
C GLY A 76 -5.33 24.76 3.75
N PRO A 77 -5.66 23.92 4.74
CA PRO A 77 -5.46 22.47 4.71
C PRO A 77 -6.60 21.70 4.03
N GLU A 78 -7.62 22.36 3.50
CA GLU A 78 -8.87 21.74 3.02
C GLU A 78 -8.65 20.77 1.86
N SER A 79 -7.58 20.95 1.08
CA SER A 79 -7.22 20.05 -0.02
C SER A 79 -6.62 18.72 0.44
N ALA A 80 -6.14 18.61 1.69
CA ALA A 80 -5.42 17.45 2.22
C ALA A 80 -6.16 16.13 1.97
N ALA A 81 -7.46 16.09 2.27
CA ALA A 81 -8.29 14.89 2.14
C ALA A 81 -8.40 14.36 0.70
N LYS A 82 -8.17 15.21 -0.31
CA LYS A 82 -8.20 14.85 -1.73
C LYS A 82 -6.80 14.51 -2.28
N MET A 83 -5.75 14.77 -1.51
CA MET A 83 -4.35 14.67 -1.93
C MET A 83 -3.62 13.58 -1.14
N ILE A 84 -4.31 12.47 -0.88
CA ILE A 84 -3.76 11.30 -0.19
C ILE A 84 -2.85 10.46 -1.09
N ASN A 85 -3.04 10.55 -2.40
CA ASN A 85 -2.28 9.82 -3.40
C ASN A 85 -1.77 10.77 -4.49
N ALA A 86 -0.61 10.43 -5.06
CA ALA A 86 -0.10 11.01 -6.29
C ALA A 86 0.16 9.91 -7.33
N ARG A 87 -0.15 10.19 -8.59
CA ARG A 87 0.07 9.24 -9.70
C ARG A 87 1.53 9.31 -10.13
N ALA A 88 2.25 8.18 -10.09
CA ALA A 88 3.66 8.10 -10.47
C ALA A 88 3.93 8.70 -11.86
N GLU A 89 3.00 8.48 -12.80
CA GLU A 89 3.09 8.94 -14.19
C GLU A 89 3.16 10.46 -14.32
N THR A 90 2.65 11.22 -13.36
CA THR A 90 2.55 12.70 -13.44
C THR A 90 3.10 13.43 -12.22
N VAL A 91 3.65 12.71 -11.25
CA VAL A 91 4.11 13.27 -9.96
C VAL A 91 5.18 14.36 -10.17
N HIS A 92 6.03 14.19 -11.18
CA HIS A 92 7.11 15.09 -11.55
C HIS A 92 6.64 16.36 -12.29
N GLU A 93 5.40 16.38 -12.78
CA GLU A 93 4.86 17.51 -13.54
C GLU A 93 3.90 18.39 -12.71
N LYS A 94 3.09 17.75 -11.86
CA LYS A 94 1.99 18.43 -11.16
C LYS A 94 2.54 19.46 -10.17
N PRO A 95 2.09 20.74 -10.19
CA PRO A 95 2.57 21.78 -9.29
C PRO A 95 2.45 21.44 -7.80
N SER A 96 1.47 20.62 -7.44
CA SER A 96 1.25 20.16 -6.07
C SER A 96 2.27 19.13 -5.59
N PHE A 97 2.98 18.45 -6.49
CA PHE A 97 3.81 17.28 -6.16
C PHE A 97 5.25 17.42 -6.63
N ARG A 98 5.51 18.06 -7.78
CA ARG A 98 6.83 18.04 -8.45
C ARG A 98 8.00 18.45 -7.56
N ARG A 99 7.81 19.45 -6.69
CA ARG A 99 8.87 19.90 -5.77
C ARG A 99 9.11 18.92 -4.64
N ALA A 100 8.04 18.33 -4.11
CA ALA A 100 8.12 17.31 -3.08
C ALA A 100 8.75 16.03 -3.65
N PHE A 101 8.39 15.64 -4.87
CA PHE A 101 9.01 14.52 -5.57
C PHE A 101 10.53 14.67 -5.72
N ALA A 102 11.01 15.86 -6.11
CA ALA A 102 12.43 16.11 -6.26
C ALA A 102 13.22 16.09 -4.94
N THR A 103 12.65 16.49 -3.80
CA THR A 103 13.46 16.79 -2.60
C THR A 103 12.92 16.26 -1.27
N ARG A 104 11.75 15.63 -1.28
CA ARG A 104 10.99 15.24 -0.09
C ARG A 104 10.26 13.92 -0.33
N ARG A 105 11.06 12.87 -0.53
CA ARG A 105 10.59 11.48 -0.63
C ARG A 105 10.63 10.81 0.73
N CYS A 106 9.70 9.91 0.96
CA CYS A 106 9.65 9.06 2.14
C CYS A 106 9.09 7.68 1.78
N LEU A 107 9.23 6.74 2.71
CA LEU A 107 8.51 5.47 2.68
C LEU A 107 7.44 5.52 3.76
N VAL A 108 6.23 5.05 3.45
CA VAL A 108 5.15 4.84 4.41
C VAL A 108 5.05 3.33 4.66
N PRO A 109 5.49 2.83 5.83
CA PRO A 109 5.38 1.42 6.18
C PRO A 109 3.92 1.00 6.36
N ALA A 110 3.57 -0.18 5.84
CA ALA A 110 2.26 -0.79 6.03
C ALA A 110 2.39 -2.31 6.15
N ASP A 111 1.46 -2.94 6.87
CA ASP A 111 1.29 -4.40 6.86
C ASP A 111 0.59 -4.87 5.57
N GLY A 112 -0.22 -3.98 5.00
CA GLY A 112 -1.02 -4.20 3.79
C GLY A 112 -2.08 -3.12 3.67
N TYR A 113 -2.85 -3.14 2.58
CA TYR A 113 -3.88 -2.15 2.31
C TYR A 113 -5.22 -2.80 1.94
N TYR A 114 -6.30 -2.02 2.03
CA TYR A 114 -7.62 -2.48 1.63
C TYR A 114 -8.03 -1.88 0.30
N GLU A 115 -8.66 -2.69 -0.54
CA GLU A 115 -9.40 -2.24 -1.72
C GLU A 115 -10.77 -2.92 -1.80
N TRP A 116 -11.72 -2.27 -2.48
CA TRP A 116 -13.10 -2.71 -2.55
C TRP A 116 -13.43 -3.21 -3.95
N HIS A 117 -13.45 -4.54 -4.10
CA HIS A 117 -13.90 -5.20 -5.32
C HIS A 117 -15.42 -5.04 -5.48
N THR A 118 -15.86 -4.69 -6.68
CA THR A 118 -17.29 -4.66 -7.02
C THR A 118 -17.62 -6.00 -7.66
N GLU A 119 -18.41 -6.83 -6.98
CA GLU A 119 -18.81 -8.12 -7.55
C GLU A 119 -19.60 -7.93 -8.85
N PRO A 120 -19.31 -8.70 -9.92
CA PRO A 120 -20.15 -8.75 -11.10
C PRO A 120 -21.54 -9.25 -10.70
N ASP A 121 -22.50 -8.35 -10.69
CA ASP A 121 -23.85 -8.59 -10.18
C ASP A 121 -24.75 -9.00 -11.35
N GLU A 122 -24.81 -10.29 -11.70
CA GLU A 122 -25.48 -10.71 -12.94
C GLU A 122 -26.86 -11.37 -12.81
N PHE A 123 -27.45 -11.61 -11.62
CA PHE A 123 -28.78 -12.27 -11.58
C PHE A 123 -29.79 -11.87 -10.48
N ALA A 124 -29.40 -11.10 -9.46
CA ALA A 124 -30.31 -10.82 -8.32
C ALA A 124 -31.05 -9.47 -8.40
N HIS A 125 -30.59 -8.54 -9.23
CA HIS A 125 -31.02 -7.14 -9.15
C HIS A 125 -32.17 -6.75 -10.09
N GLU A 126 -32.52 -7.58 -11.07
CA GLU A 126 -33.66 -7.30 -11.96
C GLU A 126 -35.03 -7.65 -11.35
N GLN A 127 -35.09 -8.63 -10.44
CA GLN A 127 -36.37 -9.13 -9.92
C GLN A 127 -37.04 -8.26 -8.84
N ARG A 128 -36.38 -7.18 -8.38
CA ARG A 128 -36.89 -6.37 -7.24
C ARG A 128 -36.91 -4.87 -7.47
N GLY A 129 -37.00 -4.36 -8.71
CA GLY A 129 -37.45 -2.98 -9.03
C GLY A 129 -36.76 -1.80 -8.30
N ALA A 130 -35.69 -2.03 -7.55
CA ALA A 130 -35.04 -1.06 -6.68
C ALA A 130 -33.54 -1.10 -6.96
N ARG A 131 -33.01 0.01 -7.52
CA ARG A 131 -31.58 0.23 -7.76
C ARG A 131 -30.82 0.30 -6.43
N LYS A 132 -30.58 -0.84 -5.77
CA LYS A 132 -29.62 -0.94 -4.68
C LYS A 132 -28.22 -0.84 -5.26
N ARG A 133 -27.37 0.02 -4.68
CA ARG A 133 -25.95 0.14 -5.05
C ARG A 133 -25.30 -1.23 -4.99
N ALA A 134 -24.49 -1.58 -5.99
CA ALA A 134 -23.72 -2.82 -6.01
C ALA A 134 -22.94 -2.95 -4.70
N ARG A 135 -23.04 -4.13 -4.06
CA ARG A 135 -22.33 -4.42 -2.83
C ARG A 135 -20.84 -4.54 -3.18
N LYS A 136 -19.99 -3.90 -2.39
CA LYS A 136 -18.54 -4.00 -2.54
C LYS A 136 -17.95 -4.90 -1.46
N GLN A 137 -17.15 -5.87 -1.87
CA GLN A 137 -16.41 -6.76 -0.98
C GLN A 137 -15.02 -6.16 -0.73
N PRO A 138 -14.66 -5.79 0.51
CA PRO A 138 -13.29 -5.39 0.81
C PRO A 138 -12.35 -6.60 0.76
N TYR A 139 -11.18 -6.38 0.18
CA TYR A 139 -10.05 -7.30 0.20
C TYR A 139 -8.92 -6.65 0.97
N PHE A 140 -8.22 -7.43 1.79
CA PHE A 140 -6.93 -7.05 2.34
C PHE A 140 -5.82 -7.60 1.44
N ILE A 141 -4.92 -6.71 1.02
CA ILE A 141 -3.82 -6.97 0.08
C ILE A 141 -2.51 -6.75 0.84
N THR A 142 -1.66 -7.76 0.85
CA THR A 142 -0.47 -7.79 1.71
C THR A 142 0.65 -8.61 1.04
N PRO A 143 1.95 -8.34 1.32
CA PRO A 143 3.04 -9.19 0.85
C PRO A 143 2.81 -10.64 1.25
N ALA A 144 3.02 -11.57 0.31
CA ALA A 144 2.76 -12.99 0.53
C ALA A 144 3.71 -13.61 1.56
N ASP A 145 4.92 -13.07 1.68
CA ASP A 145 5.95 -13.48 2.63
C ASP A 145 5.79 -12.86 4.03
N GLY A 146 4.80 -11.98 4.23
CA GLY A 146 4.56 -11.30 5.51
C GLY A 146 5.52 -10.13 5.81
N SER A 147 6.37 -9.75 4.84
CA SER A 147 7.26 -8.60 4.95
C SER A 147 6.49 -7.28 5.08
N VAL A 148 7.20 -6.22 5.46
CA VAL A 148 6.61 -4.87 5.46
C VAL A 148 6.42 -4.39 4.02
N MET A 149 5.28 -3.75 3.77
CA MET A 149 5.08 -2.97 2.56
C MET A 149 5.65 -1.56 2.75
N ALA A 150 6.78 -1.26 2.12
CA ALA A 150 7.33 0.10 2.08
C ALA A 150 6.74 0.87 0.90
N MET A 151 5.64 1.60 1.12
CA MET A 151 4.99 2.38 0.07
C MET A 151 5.79 3.65 -0.22
N ALA A 152 6.17 3.87 -1.49
CA ALA A 152 6.77 5.11 -1.94
C ALA A 152 5.81 6.27 -1.69
N ALA A 153 6.30 7.34 -1.09
CA ALA A 153 5.53 8.52 -0.79
C ALA A 153 6.37 9.79 -0.96
N ILE A 154 5.67 10.91 -1.08
CA ILE A 154 6.25 12.24 -1.03
C ILE A 154 5.65 12.99 0.14
N TYR A 155 6.40 13.94 0.70
CA TYR A 155 5.92 14.77 1.78
C TYR A 155 6.18 16.26 1.56
N GLU A 156 5.45 17.09 2.30
CA GLU A 156 5.49 18.53 2.20
C GLU A 156 5.39 19.18 3.57
N PHE A 157 6.08 20.31 3.72
CA PHE A 157 5.91 21.21 4.86
C PHE A 157 4.98 22.34 4.46
N TRP A 158 3.90 22.49 5.21
CA TRP A 158 2.97 23.60 5.05
C TRP A 158 2.93 24.41 6.34
N ARG A 159 2.95 25.74 6.21
CA ARG A 159 2.82 26.65 7.34
C ARG A 159 1.43 27.26 7.38
N ASP A 160 0.71 27.02 8.47
CA ASP A 160 -0.52 27.73 8.78
C ASP A 160 -0.19 29.18 9.11
N ARG A 161 -0.54 30.10 8.19
CA ARG A 161 -0.28 31.53 8.34
C ARG A 161 -1.31 32.25 9.21
N THR A 162 -2.33 31.55 9.69
CA THR A 162 -3.28 32.10 10.66
C THR A 162 -2.74 32.06 12.09
N LEU A 163 -1.68 31.29 12.33
CA LEU A 163 -1.01 31.15 13.63
C LEU A 163 0.27 32.02 13.69
N PRO A 164 0.68 32.46 14.90
CA PRO A 164 1.96 33.17 15.11
C PRO A 164 3.20 32.39 14.62
N ASP A 165 4.30 33.09 14.38
CA ASP A 165 5.57 32.52 13.87
C ASP A 165 6.19 31.46 14.78
N ASP A 166 6.05 31.63 16.09
CA ASP A 166 6.56 30.75 17.15
C ASP A 166 5.53 29.70 17.62
N HIS A 167 4.33 29.68 17.04
CA HIS A 167 3.30 28.78 17.50
C HIS A 167 3.68 27.31 17.20
N PRO A 168 3.64 26.40 18.19
CA PRO A 168 4.18 25.03 18.05
C PRO A 168 3.47 24.18 17.00
N ARG A 169 2.24 24.54 16.62
CA ARG A 169 1.44 23.86 15.58
C ARG A 169 1.36 24.63 14.25
N ALA A 170 2.14 25.70 14.09
CA ALA A 170 2.13 26.49 12.85
C ALA A 170 2.63 25.68 11.64
N TRP A 171 3.43 24.64 11.88
CA TRP A 171 3.98 23.79 10.82
C TRP A 171 3.29 22.43 10.78
N TRP A 172 2.91 22.03 9.57
CA TRP A 172 2.36 20.73 9.26
C TRP A 172 3.36 19.99 8.39
N SER A 173 3.53 18.70 8.68
CA SER A 173 4.26 17.76 7.83
C SER A 173 3.25 16.77 7.28
N THR A 174 3.05 16.77 5.97
CA THR A 174 1.97 16.01 5.32
C THR A 174 2.52 15.15 4.18
N CYS A 175 1.88 14.03 3.85
CA CYS A 175 2.36 13.13 2.80
C CYS A 175 1.26 12.65 1.84
N ALA A 176 1.69 12.18 0.67
CA ALA A 176 0.87 11.46 -0.30
C ALA A 176 1.61 10.21 -0.77
N VAL A 177 0.90 9.09 -0.83
CA VAL A 177 1.42 7.81 -1.32
C VAL A 177 1.43 7.82 -2.85
N LEU A 178 2.49 7.32 -3.47
CA LEU A 178 2.56 7.16 -4.91
C LEU A 178 1.76 5.94 -5.34
N THR A 179 1.08 6.05 -6.47
CA THR A 179 0.28 4.98 -7.04
C THR A 179 0.69 4.73 -8.48
N VAL A 180 0.64 3.47 -8.90
CA VAL A 180 0.88 2.97 -10.26
C VAL A 180 -0.34 2.18 -10.73
N GLU A 181 -0.34 1.75 -12.00
CA GLU A 181 -1.29 0.77 -12.50
C GLU A 181 -1.19 -0.52 -11.68
N ALA A 182 -2.34 -1.16 -11.44
CA ALA A 182 -2.37 -2.42 -10.73
C ALA A 182 -1.84 -3.56 -11.63
N GLU A 183 -1.07 -4.48 -11.03
CA GLU A 183 -0.55 -5.63 -11.76
C GLU A 183 -1.68 -6.55 -12.24
N THR A 184 -1.50 -7.09 -13.44
CA THR A 184 -2.44 -8.03 -14.09
C THR A 184 -2.07 -9.48 -13.88
N GLU A 185 -0.84 -9.75 -13.42
CA GLU A 185 -0.37 -11.10 -13.15
C GLU A 185 -1.10 -11.71 -11.94
N PRO A 186 -1.17 -13.05 -11.88
CA PRO A 186 -1.79 -13.74 -10.76
C PRO A 186 -1.11 -13.44 -9.42
N PHE A 187 -1.91 -13.42 -8.34
CA PHE A 187 -1.39 -13.38 -6.97
C PHE A 187 -0.42 -14.52 -6.67
N ALA A 188 0.43 -14.31 -5.66
CA ALA A 188 1.35 -15.32 -5.17
C ALA A 188 0.63 -16.65 -4.88
N GLY A 189 1.02 -17.72 -5.58
CA GLY A 189 0.45 -19.06 -5.42
C GLY A 189 -0.90 -19.29 -6.10
N ALA A 190 -1.42 -18.33 -6.89
CA ALA A 190 -2.55 -18.56 -7.78
C ALA A 190 -2.11 -19.34 -9.03
N GLU A 191 -2.90 -20.33 -9.45
CA GLU A 191 -2.63 -21.02 -10.71
C GLU A 191 -2.81 -20.07 -11.91
N PRO A 192 -1.94 -20.17 -12.95
CA PRO A 192 -2.13 -19.43 -14.18
C PRO A 192 -3.49 -19.78 -14.80
N ALA A 193 -4.08 -18.85 -15.53
CA ALA A 193 -5.35 -19.10 -16.22
C ALA A 193 -5.22 -20.34 -17.13
N PRO A 194 -6.22 -21.23 -17.19
CA PRO A 194 -6.18 -22.36 -18.11
C PRO A 194 -6.13 -21.80 -19.55
N GLY A 195 -4.96 -21.90 -20.21
CA GLY A 195 -4.79 -21.44 -21.60
C GLY A 195 -3.39 -20.94 -21.99
N GLU A 196 -2.53 -20.57 -21.04
CA GLU A 196 -1.16 -20.09 -21.33
C GLU A 196 -0.11 -21.13 -20.92
N GLY A 197 -0.25 -22.35 -21.42
CA GLY A 197 0.81 -23.34 -21.35
C GLY A 197 1.72 -23.20 -22.58
N THR A 198 2.98 -22.83 -22.38
CA THR A 198 4.03 -23.03 -23.39
C THR A 198 3.98 -24.49 -23.85
N GLY A 199 3.81 -24.72 -25.16
CA GLY A 199 3.68 -26.04 -25.75
C GLY A 199 4.90 -26.92 -25.49
N ALA A 200 4.86 -27.70 -24.40
CA ALA A 200 5.76 -28.81 -24.19
C ALA A 200 5.14 -30.05 -24.84
N VAL A 201 5.80 -30.54 -25.89
CA VAL A 201 5.48 -31.82 -26.53
C VAL A 201 5.75 -32.94 -25.52
N PRO A 202 4.80 -33.86 -25.25
CA PRO A 202 5.06 -34.95 -24.31
C PRO A 202 6.08 -35.92 -24.92
N GLY A 203 7.20 -36.14 -24.22
CA GLY A 203 8.11 -37.25 -24.49
C GLY A 203 7.47 -38.61 -24.13
N PRO A 204 8.02 -39.72 -24.64
CA PRO A 204 7.45 -41.05 -24.44
C PRO A 204 7.53 -41.47 -22.96
N ARG A 205 6.45 -42.07 -22.46
CA ARG A 205 6.36 -42.60 -21.08
C ARG A 205 7.11 -43.93 -20.96
N ASP A 206 7.93 -44.03 -19.93
CA ASP A 206 8.59 -45.26 -19.48
C ASP A 206 7.62 -46.06 -18.58
N PRO A 207 7.39 -47.36 -18.78
CA PRO A 207 6.30 -48.08 -18.10
C PRO A 207 6.59 -48.56 -16.66
N ASP A 208 7.78 -48.35 -16.09
CA ASP A 208 8.20 -49.04 -14.86
C ASP A 208 8.48 -48.18 -13.61
N HIS A 209 7.99 -46.93 -13.54
CA HIS A 209 8.08 -46.14 -12.30
C HIS A 209 6.80 -46.24 -11.46
N GLN A 210 6.86 -47.00 -10.36
CA GLN A 210 5.86 -46.97 -9.29
C GLN A 210 6.12 -45.74 -8.41
N ASP A 211 5.28 -44.72 -8.52
CA ASP A 211 5.29 -43.56 -7.64
C ASP A 211 4.63 -43.88 -6.30
N ALA A 212 5.39 -43.68 -5.23
CA ALA A 212 4.90 -43.74 -3.86
C ALA A 212 4.08 -42.48 -3.57
N ASP A 213 2.81 -42.70 -3.27
CA ASP A 213 1.78 -41.75 -2.83
C ASP A 213 2.30 -40.86 -1.68
N HIS A 214 2.79 -39.67 -2.03
CA HIS A 214 2.96 -38.57 -1.08
C HIS A 214 1.64 -37.82 -1.06
N GLY A 215 0.92 -37.94 0.06
CA GLY A 215 -0.37 -37.30 0.27
C GLY A 215 -0.34 -35.81 -0.05
N ASP A 216 -0.94 -35.46 -1.18
CA ASP A 216 -1.17 -34.09 -1.59
C ASP A 216 -2.29 -33.51 -0.72
N THR A 217 -1.94 -32.52 0.09
CA THR A 217 -2.94 -31.80 0.89
C THR A 217 -3.73 -30.94 -0.09
N PRO A 218 -5.07 -31.03 -0.17
CA PRO A 218 -5.81 -30.31 -1.19
C PRO A 218 -5.62 -28.81 -0.99
N ARG A 219 -4.83 -28.17 -1.86
CA ARG A 219 -4.76 -26.72 -1.96
C ARG A 219 -6.10 -26.22 -2.46
N ALA A 220 -6.75 -25.39 -1.65
CA ALA A 220 -8.04 -24.80 -1.96
C ALA A 220 -7.93 -24.00 -3.27
N GLY A 221 -8.53 -24.52 -4.35
CA GLY A 221 -8.74 -23.77 -5.58
C GLY A 221 -9.53 -22.49 -5.27
N ALA A 222 -9.18 -21.38 -5.93
CA ALA A 222 -9.91 -20.13 -5.78
C ALA A 222 -11.40 -20.35 -6.07
N ALA A 223 -12.28 -19.84 -5.21
CA ALA A 223 -13.72 -19.91 -5.44
C ALA A 223 -14.07 -19.31 -6.82
N PRO A 224 -15.01 -19.89 -7.58
CA PRO A 224 -15.43 -19.34 -8.87
C PRO A 224 -15.81 -17.86 -8.74
N GLY A 225 -15.18 -16.98 -9.51
CA GLY A 225 -15.42 -15.54 -9.48
C GLY A 225 -14.57 -14.73 -8.50
N ALA A 226 -13.61 -15.35 -7.79
CA ALA A 226 -12.63 -14.62 -6.99
C ALA A 226 -11.62 -13.86 -7.89
N PRO A 227 -11.21 -12.63 -7.51
CA PRO A 227 -10.13 -11.91 -8.17
C PRO A 227 -8.84 -12.73 -8.23
N ARG A 228 -8.17 -12.72 -9.37
CA ARG A 228 -6.89 -13.45 -9.58
C ARG A 228 -5.68 -12.53 -9.56
N SER A 229 -5.88 -11.25 -9.84
CA SER A 229 -4.85 -10.21 -9.86
C SER A 229 -5.27 -8.95 -9.10
N LEU A 230 -4.36 -8.00 -8.88
CA LEU A 230 -4.72 -6.69 -8.31
C LEU A 230 -5.62 -5.89 -9.25
N ALA A 231 -5.40 -5.99 -10.56
CA ALA A 231 -6.19 -5.31 -11.57
C ALA A 231 -7.67 -5.74 -11.56
N ASP A 232 -7.95 -7.00 -11.20
CA ASP A 232 -9.31 -7.50 -11.00
C ASP A 232 -10.01 -6.81 -9.82
N ILE A 233 -9.28 -6.45 -8.76
CA ILE A 233 -9.80 -5.76 -7.57
C ILE A 233 -9.97 -4.26 -7.81
N HIS A 234 -8.93 -3.60 -8.32
CA HIS A 234 -8.91 -2.16 -8.56
C HIS A 234 -7.85 -1.80 -9.61
N PRO A 235 -8.09 -0.83 -10.52
CA PRO A 235 -7.12 -0.46 -11.57
C PRO A 235 -5.82 0.22 -11.09
N ARG A 236 -5.60 0.37 -9.79
CA ARG A 236 -4.47 1.13 -9.22
C ARG A 236 -4.02 0.50 -7.92
N MET A 237 -2.71 0.51 -7.69
CA MET A 237 -2.09 0.02 -6.45
C MET A 237 -1.07 1.05 -5.92
N PRO A 238 -0.72 1.03 -4.62
CA PRO A 238 0.42 1.80 -4.12
C PRO A 238 1.72 1.30 -4.78
N LEU A 239 2.64 2.22 -5.07
CA LEU A 239 3.99 1.85 -5.50
C LEU A 239 4.77 1.40 -4.27
N THR A 240 5.26 0.17 -4.27
CA THR A 240 6.11 -0.38 -3.20
C THR A 240 7.57 -0.36 -3.63
N ILE A 241 8.48 -0.07 -2.70
CA ILE A 241 9.92 -0.07 -2.95
C ILE A 241 10.54 -1.26 -2.21
N PRO A 242 11.24 -2.19 -2.90
CA PRO A 242 11.97 -3.26 -2.25
C PRO A 242 13.15 -2.72 -1.43
N GLN A 243 13.58 -3.47 -0.42
CA GLN A 243 14.55 -3.02 0.58
C GLN A 243 15.88 -2.57 -0.02
N ASP A 244 16.36 -3.26 -1.05
CA ASP A 244 17.59 -2.96 -1.78
C ASP A 244 17.57 -1.59 -2.50
N ARG A 245 16.38 -1.02 -2.74
CA ARG A 245 16.21 0.31 -3.36
C ARG A 245 15.80 1.41 -2.39
N TRP A 246 15.68 1.14 -1.09
CA TRP A 246 15.28 2.17 -0.12
C TRP A 246 16.28 3.33 -0.05
N ALA A 247 17.59 3.04 -0.05
CA ALA A 247 18.62 4.06 0.02
C ALA A 247 18.54 5.01 -1.18
N GLU A 248 18.40 4.48 -2.39
CA GLU A 248 18.28 5.26 -3.62
C GLU A 248 17.00 6.11 -3.64
N TRP A 249 15.87 5.55 -3.19
CA TRP A 249 14.62 6.31 -3.09
C TRP A 249 14.69 7.45 -2.06
N LEU A 250 15.36 7.21 -0.92
CA LEU A 250 15.42 8.16 0.18
C LEU A 250 16.54 9.21 0.05
N ASP A 251 17.56 8.95 -0.76
CA ASP A 251 18.74 9.81 -0.89
C ASP A 251 18.37 11.25 -1.23
N PRO A 252 18.56 12.22 -0.33
CA PRO A 252 18.21 13.61 -0.57
C PRO A 252 19.21 14.34 -1.49
N ALA A 253 20.35 13.72 -1.83
CA ALA A 253 21.32 14.27 -2.77
C ALA A 253 20.88 14.11 -4.23
N ASN A 254 20.01 13.13 -4.53
CA ASN A 254 19.39 12.99 -5.84
C ASN A 254 18.10 13.83 -5.93
N ASP A 255 18.17 14.99 -6.57
CA ASP A 255 17.02 15.86 -6.83
C ASP A 255 16.64 16.00 -8.31
N ASP A 256 17.27 15.20 -9.19
CA ASP A 256 16.99 15.17 -10.63
C ASP A 256 15.68 14.43 -10.91
N PRO A 257 14.63 15.13 -11.39
CA PRO A 257 13.35 14.49 -11.68
C PRO A 257 13.42 13.41 -12.76
N GLU A 258 14.38 13.47 -13.70
CA GLU A 258 14.53 12.46 -14.75
C GLU A 258 15.05 11.15 -14.14
N ALA A 259 16.17 11.19 -13.41
CA ALA A 259 16.71 10.04 -12.68
C ALA A 259 15.70 9.45 -11.69
N LEU A 260 14.99 10.29 -10.94
CA LEU A 260 13.98 9.82 -9.98
C LEU A 260 12.79 9.10 -10.62
N ARG A 261 12.46 9.40 -11.88
CA ARG A 261 11.39 8.69 -12.60
C ARG A 261 11.75 7.24 -12.88
N GLU A 262 13.04 6.94 -13.05
CA GLU A 262 13.52 5.56 -13.24
C GLU A 262 13.29 4.69 -11.99
N LEU A 263 13.11 5.31 -10.82
CA LEU A 263 12.78 4.63 -9.57
C LEU A 263 11.28 4.29 -9.44
N LEU A 264 10.42 4.84 -10.29
CA LEU A 264 8.97 4.66 -10.24
C LEU A 264 8.50 3.33 -10.85
N VAL A 265 9.31 2.29 -10.67
CA VAL A 265 9.08 0.95 -11.20
C VAL A 265 8.60 0.04 -10.05
N PRO A 266 7.43 -0.59 -10.15
CA PRO A 266 6.97 -1.55 -9.13
C PRO A 266 7.91 -2.76 -9.07
N PRO A 267 7.92 -3.51 -7.94
CA PRO A 267 8.66 -4.76 -7.87
C PRO A 267 8.09 -5.79 -8.86
N PRO A 268 8.81 -6.91 -9.10
CA PRO A 268 8.28 -8.01 -9.90
C PRO A 268 6.88 -8.41 -9.41
N PRO A 269 5.97 -8.73 -10.33
CA PRO A 269 4.60 -9.06 -9.96
C PRO A 269 4.49 -10.41 -9.27
N GLY A 270 3.32 -10.70 -8.68
CA GLY A 270 3.05 -12.00 -8.05
C GLY A 270 3.69 -12.17 -6.67
N LEU A 271 4.14 -11.07 -6.05
CA LEU A 271 4.62 -11.03 -4.66
C LEU A 271 3.51 -10.76 -3.64
N MET A 272 2.34 -10.37 -4.13
CA MET A 272 1.19 -9.98 -3.33
C MET A 272 0.21 -11.13 -3.19
N ARG A 273 -0.47 -11.20 -2.05
CA ARG A 273 -1.68 -12.01 -1.86
C ARG A 273 -2.85 -11.09 -1.49
N ALA A 274 -4.06 -11.53 -1.84
CA ALA A 274 -5.29 -10.83 -1.47
C ALA A 274 -6.33 -11.83 -0.96
N TYR A 275 -7.10 -11.43 0.05
CA TYR A 275 -8.22 -12.23 0.55
C TYR A 275 -9.36 -11.34 1.05
N PRO A 276 -10.62 -11.80 0.94
CA PRO A 276 -11.78 -11.00 1.36
C PRO A 276 -11.81 -10.87 2.88
N VAL A 277 -12.16 -9.68 3.37
CA VAL A 277 -12.29 -9.36 4.81
C VAL A 277 -13.69 -8.84 5.15
N SER A 278 -13.99 -8.66 6.44
CA SER A 278 -15.28 -8.15 6.88
C SER A 278 -15.60 -6.76 6.32
N THR A 279 -16.88 -6.52 5.98
CA THR A 279 -17.36 -5.18 5.58
C THR A 279 -17.25 -4.15 6.70
N GLU A 280 -17.07 -4.58 7.95
CA GLU A 280 -16.85 -3.72 9.12
C GLU A 280 -15.69 -2.75 8.92
N VAL A 281 -14.66 -3.13 8.14
CA VAL A 281 -13.56 -2.23 7.82
C VAL A 281 -14.09 -0.92 7.23
N SER A 282 -15.17 -0.93 6.45
CA SER A 282 -15.76 0.27 5.83
C SER A 282 -16.16 1.38 6.81
N GLN A 283 -16.37 1.07 8.09
CA GLN A 283 -16.56 2.06 9.14
C GLN A 283 -15.20 2.45 9.74
N VAL A 284 -14.71 3.66 9.44
CA VAL A 284 -13.38 4.16 9.87
C VAL A 284 -13.15 4.13 11.39
N ARG A 285 -14.23 4.17 12.18
CA ARG A 285 -14.17 4.06 13.64
C ARG A 285 -13.78 2.67 14.16
N ASN A 286 -13.96 1.64 13.34
CA ASN A 286 -13.58 0.27 13.68
C ASN A 286 -12.06 0.16 13.52
N ASN A 287 -11.36 -0.23 14.59
CA ASN A 287 -9.90 -0.35 14.60
C ASN A 287 -9.49 -1.53 15.49
N THR A 288 -9.57 -2.74 14.96
CA THR A 288 -9.26 -3.97 15.70
C THR A 288 -8.50 -4.95 14.79
N PRO A 289 -7.66 -5.84 15.35
CA PRO A 289 -6.90 -6.81 14.56
C PRO A 289 -7.76 -7.77 13.74
N GLU A 290 -9.01 -8.01 14.13
CA GLU A 290 -9.93 -8.89 13.41
C GLU A 290 -10.33 -8.33 12.02
N LEU A 291 -10.06 -7.06 11.74
CA LEU A 291 -10.34 -6.45 10.43
C LEU A 291 -9.49 -7.02 9.29
N ILE A 292 -8.35 -7.64 9.61
CA ILE A 292 -7.48 -8.31 8.63
C ILE A 292 -7.67 -9.82 8.61
N GLU A 293 -8.63 -10.37 9.37
CA GLU A 293 -8.92 -11.80 9.34
C GLU A 293 -9.65 -12.15 8.02
N PRO A 294 -9.20 -13.21 7.31
CA PRO A 294 -9.90 -13.70 6.14
C PRO A 294 -11.33 -14.10 6.49
N LEU A 295 -12.30 -13.74 5.63
CA LEU A 295 -13.64 -14.30 5.74
C LEU A 295 -13.58 -15.81 5.52
N ALA A 296 -14.27 -16.57 6.37
CA ALA A 296 -14.47 -18.00 6.16
C ALA A 296 -15.06 -18.23 4.76
N GLN A 297 -14.40 -19.08 3.97
CA GLN A 297 -14.92 -19.45 2.66
C GLN A 297 -16.29 -20.09 2.87
N ARG A 298 -17.29 -19.69 2.07
CA ARG A 298 -18.57 -20.41 2.06
C ARG A 298 -18.29 -21.80 1.52
N THR A 299 -18.25 -22.81 2.40
CA THR A 299 -18.35 -24.20 1.97
C THR A 299 -19.71 -24.32 1.31
N VAL A 300 -19.73 -24.44 -0.02
CA VAL A 300 -20.95 -24.85 -0.72
C VAL A 300 -21.10 -26.32 -0.37
N GLU A 301 -21.87 -26.63 0.68
CA GLU A 301 -22.35 -27.99 0.89
C GLU A 301 -23.10 -28.39 -0.37
N THR A 302 -22.43 -29.21 -1.18
CA THR A 302 -23.07 -29.83 -2.33
C THR A 302 -23.93 -30.92 -1.75
N LEU A 303 -25.22 -30.61 -1.53
CA LEU A 303 -26.23 -31.61 -1.20
C LEU A 303 -26.36 -32.53 -2.42
N PHE A 304 -25.69 -33.68 -2.36
CA PHE A 304 -25.95 -34.84 -3.20
C PHE A 304 -27.06 -35.69 -2.58
#